data_AF-A0ABD7TS94-F1
#
_entry.id   AF-A0ABD7TS94-F1
#
_cell.length_a   1.000
_cell.length_b   1.000
_cell.length_c   1.000
_cell.angle_alpha   90.00
_cell.angle_beta   90.00
_cell.angle_gamma   90.00
#
_symmetry.space_group_name_H-M   'P 1'
#
loop_
_entity.id
_entity.type
_entity.pdbx_description
1 polymer ?
#
loop_
_entity_poly.entity_id
_entity_poly.type
_entity_poly.pdbx_seq_one_letter_code
_entity_poly.pdbx_strand_id
1 'polypeptide(L)'
;METINDIIKLFAAFLVFAGSIIALISAVGLVRFQDVFLRIHAATKASTLAVLLTLLGVFIYFIFEQGYVSVRTLLALVFINITSPVGGHLISRAAYRTGAYMYQKHVTNEEEADLNKADLDDEAKRQIRVEKRAKRRKEVYSRLDDD
;
A
#
# COMPACT_ATOMS: atom_id res chain seq x y z
N MET A 1 -1.58 2.85 43.43
CA MET A 1 -1.67 1.74 42.45
C MET A 1 -2.86 1.98 41.53
N GLU A 2 -4.06 2.28 42.04
CA GLU A 2 -5.24 2.60 41.21
C GLU A 2 -5.01 3.77 40.25
N THR A 3 -4.43 4.88 40.72
CA THR A 3 -4.15 6.05 39.86
C THR A 3 -3.23 5.77 38.67
N ILE A 4 -2.28 4.84 38.82
CA ILE A 4 -1.38 4.44 37.73
C ILE A 4 -2.17 3.65 36.68
N ASN A 5 -3.03 2.73 37.12
CA ASN A 5 -3.88 1.95 36.22
C ASN A 5 -4.84 2.86 35.44
N ASP A 6 -5.41 3.88 36.09
CA ASP A 6 -6.31 4.83 35.44
C ASP A 6 -5.60 5.67 34.37
N ILE A 7 -4.37 6.11 34.62
CA ILE A 7 -3.55 6.82 33.63
C ILE A 7 -3.26 5.92 32.42
N ILE A 8 -2.94 4.64 32.65
CA ILE A 8 -2.66 3.68 31.58
C ILE A 8 -3.92 3.40 30.76
N LYS A 9 -5.09 3.29 31.38
CA LYS A 9 -6.38 3.14 30.68
C LYS A 9 -6.65 4.34 29.78
N LEU A 10 -6.44 5.55 30.28
CA LEU A 10 -6.64 6.77 29.52
C LEU A 10 -5.65 6.86 28.34
N PHE A 11 -4.40 6.46 28.55
CA PHE A 11 -3.39 6.40 27.50
C PHE A 11 -3.73 5.35 26.43
N ALA A 12 -4.15 4.15 26.83
CA ALA A 12 -4.59 3.11 25.90
C ALA A 12 -5.82 3.55 25.09
N ALA A 13 -6.80 4.18 25.74
CA ALA A 13 -7.97 4.74 25.06
C ALA A 13 -7.58 5.84 24.06
N PHE A 14 -6.63 6.70 24.42
CA PHE A 14 -6.10 7.73 23.51
C PHE A 14 -5.41 7.11 22.28
N LEU A 15 -4.61 6.05 22.46
CA LEU A 15 -3.98 5.33 21.34
C LEU A 15 -5.01 4.75 20.37
N VAL A 16 -6.06 4.10 20.91
CA VAL A 16 -7.15 3.55 20.09
C VAL A 16 -7.90 4.64 19.36
N PHE A 17 -8.20 5.76 20.04
CA PHE A 17 -8.89 6.89 19.45
C PHE A 17 -8.07 7.55 18.33
N ALA A 18 -6.78 7.80 18.56
CA ALA A 18 -5.86 8.33 17.55
C ALA A 18 -5.75 7.37 16.35
N GLY A 19 -5.62 6.06 16.60
CA GLY A 19 -5.60 5.06 15.55
C GLY A 19 -6.89 5.02 14.72
N SER A 20 -8.06 5.21 15.36
CA SER A 20 -9.36 5.29 14.67
C SER A 20 -9.46 6.53 13.76
N ILE A 21 -8.96 7.68 14.19
CA ILE A 21 -8.92 8.90 13.37
C ILE A 21 -8.04 8.65 12.13
N ILE A 22 -6.89 8.02 12.31
CA ILE A 22 -5.96 7.72 11.21
C ILE A 22 -6.57 6.69 10.25
N ALA A 23 -7.32 5.70 10.76
CA ALA A 23 -8.07 4.76 9.93
C ALA A 23 -9.11 5.49 9.06
N LEU A 24 -9.79 6.49 9.62
CA LEU A 24 -10.75 7.32 8.87
C LEU A 24 -10.03 8.15 7.80
N ILE A 25 -8.90 8.78 8.13
CA ILE A 25 -8.06 9.50 7.15
C ILE A 25 -7.58 8.57 6.04
N SER A 26 -7.20 7.32 6.38
CA SER A 26 -6.80 6.31 5.41
C SER A 26 -7.93 5.99 4.42
N ALA A 27 -9.15 5.78 4.92
CA ALA A 27 -10.33 5.54 4.09
C ALA A 27 -10.66 6.74 3.18
N VAL A 28 -10.59 7.96 3.72
CA VAL A 28 -10.79 9.19 2.93
C VAL A 28 -9.71 9.34 1.86
N GLY A 29 -8.45 9.04 2.18
CA GLY A 29 -7.34 9.04 1.22
C GLY A 29 -7.59 8.08 0.06
N LEU A 30 -8.05 6.86 0.35
CA LEU A 30 -8.37 5.86 -0.67
C LEU A 30 -9.44 6.36 -1.66
N VAL A 31 -10.45 7.11 -1.17
CA VAL A 31 -11.54 7.65 -2.02
C VAL A 31 -11.10 8.89 -2.79
N ARG A 32 -10.25 9.74 -2.21
CA ARG A 32 -9.89 11.04 -2.79
C ARG A 32 -8.84 10.96 -3.91
N PHE A 33 -7.93 9.98 -3.86
CA PHE A 33 -6.89 9.87 -4.89
C PHE A 33 -7.46 9.36 -6.22
N GLN A 34 -7.01 9.94 -7.33
CA GLN A 34 -7.50 9.62 -8.68
C GLN A 34 -6.74 8.45 -9.33
N ASP A 35 -5.50 8.19 -8.92
CA ASP A 35 -4.63 7.12 -9.42
C ASP A 35 -4.54 5.95 -8.42
N VAL A 36 -4.56 4.72 -8.95
CA VAL A 36 -4.36 3.45 -8.22
C VAL A 36 -3.05 3.45 -7.42
N PHE A 37 -1.95 3.94 -7.96
CA PHE A 37 -0.66 3.96 -7.26
C PHE A 37 -0.68 4.93 -6.07
N LEU A 38 -1.26 6.13 -6.27
CA LEU A 38 -1.46 7.10 -5.19
C LEU A 38 -2.41 6.58 -4.11
N ARG A 39 -3.49 5.87 -4.50
CA ARG A 39 -4.41 5.20 -3.58
C ARG A 39 -3.69 4.16 -2.73
N ILE A 40 -2.90 3.27 -3.33
CA ILE A 40 -2.17 2.23 -2.61
C ILE A 40 -1.16 2.84 -1.65
N HIS A 41 -0.42 3.86 -2.07
CA HIS A 41 0.56 4.54 -1.23
C HIS A 41 -0.06 5.20 -0.01
N ALA A 42 -1.16 5.92 -0.20
CA ALA A 42 -1.88 6.56 0.90
C ALA A 42 -2.54 5.54 1.83
N ALA A 43 -3.17 4.51 1.27
CA ALA A 43 -3.87 3.49 2.05
C ALA A 43 -2.90 2.63 2.87
N THR A 44 -1.78 2.21 2.30
CA THR A 44 -0.79 1.37 3.01
C THR A 44 -0.13 2.13 4.15
N LYS A 45 0.41 3.33 3.91
CA LYS A 45 1.08 4.12 4.96
C LYS A 45 0.16 4.49 6.13
N ALA A 46 -1.06 4.94 5.82
CA ALA A 46 -1.98 5.36 6.86
C ALA A 46 -2.62 4.16 7.59
N SER A 47 -2.96 3.07 6.89
CA SER A 47 -3.60 1.92 7.54
C SER A 47 -2.65 1.12 8.43
N THR A 48 -1.38 0.95 8.07
CA THR A 48 -0.41 0.24 8.93
C THR A 48 -0.25 0.97 10.25
N LEU A 49 -0.12 2.30 10.23
CA LEU A 49 -0.01 3.11 11.43
C LEU A 49 -1.29 3.09 12.27
N ALA A 50 -2.47 3.15 11.63
CA ALA A 50 -3.76 3.03 12.31
C ALA A 50 -3.91 1.68 13.03
N VAL A 51 -3.58 0.58 12.34
CA VAL A 51 -3.64 -0.78 12.90
C VAL A 51 -2.62 -0.94 14.03
N LEU A 52 -1.41 -0.41 13.87
CA LEU A 52 -0.38 -0.44 14.91
C LEU A 52 -0.86 0.26 16.19
N LEU A 53 -1.35 1.50 16.08
CA LEU A 53 -1.83 2.29 17.22
C LEU A 53 -3.02 1.64 17.93
N THR A 54 -4.03 1.19 17.16
CA THR A 54 -5.23 0.56 17.73
C THR A 54 -4.91 -0.76 18.44
N LEU A 55 -4.17 -1.66 17.81
CA LEU A 55 -3.82 -2.94 18.41
C LEU A 55 -2.83 -2.81 19.56
N LEU A 56 -1.89 -1.85 19.53
CA LEU A 56 -1.03 -1.55 20.68
C LEU A 56 -1.85 -1.05 21.88
N GLY A 57 -2.79 -0.12 21.65
CA GLY A 57 -3.68 0.35 22.72
C GLY A 57 -4.49 -0.79 23.35
N VAL A 58 -5.06 -1.67 22.52
CA VAL A 58 -5.78 -2.86 22.97
C VAL A 58 -4.86 -3.83 23.72
N PHE A 59 -3.63 -4.03 23.24
CA PHE A 59 -2.65 -4.91 23.88
C PHE A 59 -2.25 -4.42 25.27
N ILE A 60 -1.99 -3.11 25.41
CA ILE A 60 -1.70 -2.48 26.71
C ILE A 60 -2.90 -2.64 27.65
N TYR A 61 -4.12 -2.39 27.17
CA TYR A 61 -5.32 -2.56 27.97
C TYR A 61 -5.48 -3.99 28.52
N PHE A 62 -5.26 -5.02 27.70
CA PHE A 62 -5.36 -6.41 28.16
C PHE A 62 -4.31 -6.79 29.22
N ILE A 63 -3.07 -6.30 29.08
CA ILE A 63 -2.00 -6.57 30.04
C ILE A 63 -2.33 -5.97 31.41
N PHE A 64 -2.77 -4.72 31.44
CA PHE A 64 -2.96 -3.99 32.70
C PHE A 64 -4.32 -4.24 33.36
N GLU A 65 -5.38 -4.47 32.59
CA GLU A 65 -6.72 -4.72 33.16
C GLU A 65 -6.95 -6.20 33.45
N GLN A 66 -6.56 -7.10 32.54
CA GLN A 66 -6.86 -8.52 32.67
C GLN A 66 -5.68 -9.36 33.12
N GLY A 67 -4.48 -8.78 33.21
CA GLY A 67 -3.29 -9.44 33.74
C GLY A 67 -2.72 -10.55 32.85
N TYR A 68 -3.15 -10.65 31.59
CA TYR A 68 -2.62 -11.63 30.65
C TYR A 68 -2.26 -11.03 29.29
N VAL A 69 -1.30 -11.67 28.62
CA VAL A 69 -0.87 -11.31 27.28
C VAL A 69 -1.75 -12.02 26.26
N SER A 70 -2.57 -11.27 25.52
CA SER A 70 -3.41 -11.82 24.45
C SER A 70 -2.54 -12.18 23.23
N VAL A 71 -2.23 -13.46 23.07
CA VAL A 71 -1.52 -14.00 21.90
C VAL A 71 -2.26 -13.67 20.61
N ARG A 72 -3.59 -13.68 20.62
CA ARG A 72 -4.42 -13.34 19.45
C ARG A 72 -4.19 -11.90 19.00
N THR A 73 -4.07 -10.95 19.92
CA THR A 73 -3.83 -9.53 19.60
C THR A 73 -2.43 -9.34 19.00
N LEU A 74 -1.42 -10.01 19.56
CA LEU A 74 -0.07 -9.98 19.02
C LEU A 74 0.00 -10.60 17.62
N LEU A 75 -0.68 -11.74 17.41
CA LEU A 75 -0.73 -12.41 16.12
C LEU A 75 -1.42 -11.53 15.07
N ALA A 76 -2.54 -10.88 15.43
CA ALA A 76 -3.24 -9.94 14.56
C ALA A 76 -2.35 -8.76 14.16
N LEU A 77 -1.60 -8.20 15.12
CA LEU A 77 -0.68 -7.09 14.89
C LEU A 77 0.36 -7.44 13.82
N VAL A 78 1.06 -8.56 14.00
CA VAL A 78 2.12 -9.01 13.09
C VAL A 78 1.53 -9.43 11.75
N PHE A 79 0.46 -10.23 11.76
CA PHE A 79 -0.12 -10.80 10.55
C PHE A 79 -0.68 -9.71 9.62
N ILE A 80 -1.41 -8.73 10.17
CA ILE A 80 -1.98 -7.64 9.36
C ILE A 80 -0.87 -6.75 8.80
N ASN A 81 0.17 -6.44 9.58
CA ASN A 81 1.27 -5.60 9.14
C ASN A 81 2.17 -6.27 8.09
N ILE A 82 2.27 -7.60 8.06
CA ILE A 82 2.97 -8.32 6.99
C ILE A 82 2.08 -8.48 5.76
N THR A 83 0.79 -8.75 5.94
CA THR A 83 -0.15 -8.99 4.84
C THR A 83 -0.42 -7.71 4.04
N SER A 84 -0.53 -6.56 4.71
CA SER A 84 -0.81 -5.27 4.08
C SER A 84 0.20 -4.86 2.99
N PRO A 85 1.53 -4.86 3.22
CA PRO A 85 2.52 -4.54 2.20
C PRO A 85 2.58 -5.59 1.08
N VAL A 86 2.39 -6.88 1.39
CA VAL A 86 2.36 -7.94 0.37
C VAL A 86 1.15 -7.74 -0.55
N GLY A 87 -0.04 -7.49 0.02
CA GLY A 87 -1.24 -7.19 -0.74
C GLY A 87 -1.07 -5.93 -1.60
N GLY A 88 -0.55 -4.85 -1.02
CA GLY A 88 -0.24 -3.62 -1.76
C GLY A 88 0.72 -3.84 -2.93
N HIS A 89 1.78 -4.62 -2.73
CA HIS A 89 2.74 -4.93 -3.79
C HIS A 89 2.12 -5.75 -4.93
N LEU A 90 1.29 -6.75 -4.60
CA LEU A 90 0.59 -7.55 -5.60
C LEU A 90 -0.40 -6.72 -6.42
N ILE A 91 -1.15 -5.83 -5.77
CA ILE A 91 -2.09 -4.93 -6.45
C ILE A 91 -1.33 -3.97 -7.37
N SER A 92 -0.23 -3.37 -6.90
CA SER A 92 0.63 -2.50 -7.73
C SER A 92 1.19 -3.24 -8.95
N ARG A 93 1.66 -4.48 -8.77
CA ARG A 93 2.20 -5.30 -9.87
C ARG A 93 1.12 -5.67 -10.89
N ALA A 94 -0.10 -5.95 -10.42
CA ALA A 94 -1.24 -6.21 -11.28
C ALA A 94 -1.64 -4.94 -12.06
N ALA A 95 -1.76 -3.81 -11.38
CA ALA A 95 -2.10 -2.51 -11.98
C ALA A 95 -1.09 -2.09 -13.06
N TYR A 96 0.20 -2.31 -12.81
CA TYR A 96 1.25 -2.05 -13.81
C TYR A 96 1.10 -2.94 -15.04
N ARG A 97 0.81 -4.25 -14.86
CA ARG A 97 0.61 -5.18 -15.97
C ARG A 97 -0.64 -4.90 -16.81
N THR A 98 -1.67 -4.32 -16.21
CA THR A 98 -2.92 -3.95 -16.89
C THR A 98 -2.86 -2.58 -17.57
N GLY A 99 -1.74 -1.85 -17.45
CA GLY A 99 -1.60 -0.49 -18.01
C GLY A 99 -2.41 0.56 -17.28
N ALA A 100 -2.58 0.44 -15.95
CA ALA A 100 -3.29 1.44 -15.16
C ALA A 100 -2.61 2.82 -15.26
N TYR A 101 -3.41 3.88 -15.39
CA TYR A 101 -2.93 5.26 -15.46
C TYR A 101 -2.11 5.61 -14.22
N MET A 102 -0.86 6.04 -14.42
CA MET A 102 0.04 6.49 -13.36
C MET A 102 0.18 8.01 -13.42
N TYR A 103 -0.20 8.70 -12.35
CA TYR A 103 -0.05 10.15 -12.23
C TYR A 103 1.42 10.49 -12.05
N GLN A 104 2.08 10.96 -13.11
CA GLN A 104 3.39 11.59 -13.05
C GLN A 104 3.20 13.09 -12.77
N LYS A 105 3.67 13.54 -11.60
CA LYS A 105 3.84 14.97 -11.35
C LYS A 105 4.90 15.47 -12.32
N HIS A 106 4.58 16.50 -13.11
CA HIS A 106 5.56 17.15 -14.00
C HIS A 106 6.83 17.49 -13.21
N VAL A 107 7.95 16.90 -13.63
CA VAL A 107 9.27 17.02 -13.00
C VAL A 107 9.84 18.39 -13.36
N THR A 108 9.84 19.34 -12.42
CA THR A 108 10.37 20.70 -12.63
C THR A 108 11.84 20.85 -12.23
N ASN A 109 12.54 19.75 -11.91
CA ASN A 109 13.96 19.78 -11.55
C ASN A 109 14.79 19.09 -12.65
N GLU A 110 15.73 19.84 -13.22
CA GLU A 110 16.53 19.44 -14.38
C GLU A 110 17.37 18.17 -14.15
N GLU A 111 17.76 17.87 -12.91
CA GLU A 111 18.55 16.68 -12.56
C GLU A 111 17.74 15.36 -12.57
N GLU A 112 16.48 15.37 -12.13
CA GLU A 112 15.59 14.20 -12.21
C GLU A 112 14.99 14.01 -13.61
N ALA A 113 15.04 15.05 -14.47
CA ALA A 113 14.60 14.97 -15.85
C ALA A 113 15.51 14.07 -16.70
N ASP A 114 16.81 14.00 -16.40
CA ASP A 114 17.75 13.16 -17.15
C ASP A 114 17.70 11.68 -16.73
N LEU A 115 17.47 11.40 -15.45
CA LEU A 115 17.18 10.03 -14.97
C LEU A 115 15.84 9.53 -15.53
N ASN A 116 14.79 10.36 -15.49
CA ASN A 116 13.50 9.99 -16.07
C ASN A 116 13.55 9.88 -17.60
N LYS A 117 14.33 10.68 -18.33
CA LYS A 117 14.52 10.50 -19.79
C LYS A 117 15.13 9.14 -20.11
N ALA A 118 16.11 8.69 -19.33
CA ALA A 118 16.72 7.38 -19.50
C ALA A 118 15.71 6.24 -19.27
N ASP A 119 14.91 6.35 -18.19
CA ASP A 119 13.87 5.37 -17.86
C ASP A 119 12.68 5.40 -18.84
N LEU A 120 12.28 6.59 -19.32
CA LEU A 120 11.22 6.79 -20.33
C LEU A 120 11.64 6.26 -21.70
N ASP A 121 12.91 6.45 -22.10
CA ASP A 121 13.45 5.91 -23.35
C ASP A 121 13.50 4.37 -23.29
N ASP A 122 13.82 3.80 -22.14
CA ASP A 122 13.79 2.35 -21.92
C ASP A 122 12.38 1.76 -21.87
N GLU A 123 11.41 2.47 -21.28
CA GLU A 123 10.01 2.04 -21.24
C GLU A 123 9.31 2.19 -22.60
N ALA A 124 9.57 3.28 -23.33
CA ALA A 124 9.13 3.46 -24.72
C ALA A 124 9.73 2.40 -25.65
N LYS A 125 11.03 2.10 -25.51
CA LYS A 125 11.67 0.98 -26.23
C LYS A 125 11.03 -0.37 -25.86
N ARG A 126 10.63 -0.57 -24.59
CA ARG A 126 9.92 -1.79 -24.17
C ARG A 126 8.54 -1.89 -24.81
N GLN A 127 7.74 -0.82 -24.83
CA GLN A 127 6.42 -0.82 -25.45
C GLN A 127 6.48 -1.08 -26.96
N ILE A 128 7.40 -0.41 -27.67
CA ILE A 128 7.65 -0.66 -29.09
C ILE A 128 8.07 -2.12 -29.33
N ARG A 129 8.91 -2.69 -28.45
CA ARG A 129 9.35 -4.09 -28.54
C ARG A 129 8.21 -5.08 -28.27
N VAL A 130 7.29 -4.75 -27.35
CA VAL A 130 6.10 -5.56 -27.05
C VAL A 130 5.11 -5.52 -28.22
N GLU A 131 4.85 -4.35 -28.79
CA GLU A 131 3.97 -4.18 -29.94
C GLU A 131 4.55 -4.87 -31.19
N LYS A 132 5.86 -4.72 -31.42
CA LYS A 132 6.56 -5.41 -32.52
C LYS A 132 6.54 -6.93 -32.36
N ARG A 133 6.62 -7.45 -31.13
CA ARG A 133 6.45 -8.89 -30.84
C ARG A 133 5.00 -9.34 -31.02
N ALA A 134 4.02 -8.50 -30.71
CA ALA A 134 2.61 -8.81 -30.93
C ALA A 134 2.26 -8.86 -32.43
N LYS A 135 2.74 -7.91 -33.23
CA LYS A 135 2.60 -7.93 -34.71
C LYS A 135 3.28 -9.17 -35.32
N ARG A 136 4.53 -9.44 -34.95
CA ARG A 136 5.26 -10.61 -35.46
C ARG A 136 4.59 -11.94 -35.10
N ARG A 137 3.99 -12.05 -33.91
CA ARG A 137 3.18 -13.23 -33.55
C ARG A 137 1.96 -13.37 -34.47
N LYS A 138 1.22 -12.29 -34.71
CA LYS A 138 0.05 -12.33 -35.62
C LYS A 138 0.44 -12.72 -37.04
N GLU A 139 1.57 -12.22 -37.55
CA GLU A 139 2.10 -12.61 -38.87
C GLU A 139 2.54 -14.08 -38.94
N VAL A 140 3.07 -14.63 -37.85
CA VAL A 140 3.45 -16.05 -37.79
C VAL A 140 2.21 -16.94 -37.74
N TYR A 141 1.19 -16.57 -36.96
CA TYR A 141 -0.06 -17.33 -36.91
C TYR A 141 -0.84 -17.27 -38.23
N SER A 142 -0.88 -16.12 -38.90
CA SER A 142 -1.56 -16.01 -40.20
C SER A 142 -0.88 -16.85 -41.29
N ARG A 143 0.44 -17.05 -41.23
CA ARG A 143 1.16 -17.91 -42.18
C ARG A 143 1.00 -19.41 -41.90
N LEU A 144 0.59 -19.78 -40.70
CA LEU A 144 0.34 -21.18 -40.32
C LEU A 144 -1.09 -21.62 -40.66
N ASP A 145 -2.00 -20.66 -40.86
CA ASP A 145 -3.39 -20.91 -41.29
C ASP A 145 -3.55 -20.95 -42.83
N ASP A 146 -2.52 -20.54 -43.58
CA ASP A 146 -2.50 -20.49 -45.05
C ASP A 146 -1.85 -21.74 -45.71
N ASP A 147 -1.32 -22.69 -44.93
CA ASP A 147 -0.72 -23.98 -45.35
C ASP A 147 -1.64 -25.18 -45.01
#